data_AF-A0A8B8K9I8-F1
#
_entry.id   AF-A0A8B8K9I8-F1
#
_cell.length_a   1.000
_cell.length_b   1.000
_cell.length_c   1.000
_cell.angle_alpha   90.00
_cell.angle_beta   90.00
_cell.angle_gamma   90.00
#
_symmetry.space_group_name_H-M   'P 1'
#
loop_
_entity.id
_entity.type
_entity.pdbx_description
1 polymer ?
#
loop_
_entity_poly.entity_id
_entity_poly.type
_entity_poly.pdbx_seq_one_letter_code
_entity_poly.pdbx_strand_id
1 'polypeptide(L)'
;MDAAKVRELKQFIEACKSNPSLLHSPSLSFFKSYLLSLGARIPPQPKTEPEDYDEKKPHPYSFAQDEHDIVESDIELDDADVVEPDNDPPQKMGDLSAEVTDEQRDAAQIAKSKAVDAISQGMLDKALDQLTEAILLNPHSAILYATRASVFMKLKKPNAAIRDADTAVKINPDSAKGFKIRGMSRAMLGLWEEAAGDLRVASKLDYDEEIAMALKKVEPNAHKIAEHRRKYERLRKQKEHKRVQSVHIKKEQQTEASVEEALSVLKDGQVIAIHSTDEMESKLSAASKTSRLVILYFTATWCGPCRFISPIYTSLAEKYPKVVFLKVDIDEARNVAARWNISSVPTFFFVKNGKEIDSVVGADKSTLERKIEQHAGLL
;
A
#
# COMPACT_ATOMS: atom_id res chain seq x y z
N MET A 1 -1.90 11.36 -15.20
CA MET A 1 -1.61 11.03 -13.79
C MET A 1 -2.17 9.66 -13.48
N ASP A 2 -1.50 8.92 -12.61
CA ASP A 2 -1.96 7.61 -12.12
C ASP A 2 -3.28 7.75 -11.32
N ALA A 3 -4.28 6.92 -11.63
CA ALA A 3 -5.60 6.95 -11.03
C ALA A 3 -5.59 6.62 -9.52
N ALA A 4 -4.62 5.82 -9.06
CA ALA A 4 -4.45 5.50 -7.64
C ALA A 4 -4.00 6.76 -6.87
N LYS A 5 -2.96 7.45 -7.37
CA LYS A 5 -2.44 8.69 -6.77
C LYS A 5 -3.49 9.81 -6.71
N VAL A 6 -4.35 9.90 -7.73
CA VAL A 6 -5.46 10.87 -7.74
C VAL A 6 -6.49 10.54 -6.64
N ARG A 7 -6.71 9.26 -6.33
CA ARG A 7 -7.63 8.83 -5.27
C ARG A 7 -7.08 9.15 -3.88
N GLU A 8 -5.79 8.88 -3.65
CA GLU A 8 -5.10 9.23 -2.40
C GLU A 8 -5.11 10.74 -2.15
N LEU A 9 -4.83 11.54 -3.19
CA LEU A 9 -4.89 13.00 -3.09
C LEU A 9 -6.28 13.50 -2.72
N LYS A 10 -7.35 12.90 -3.29
CA LYS A 10 -8.73 13.25 -2.94
C LYS A 10 -9.04 12.96 -1.47
N GLN A 11 -8.60 11.82 -0.94
CA GLN A 11 -8.80 11.46 0.47
C GLN A 11 -8.06 12.42 1.40
N PHE A 12 -6.82 12.76 1.07
CA PHE A 12 -6.03 13.72 1.83
C PHE A 12 -6.67 15.12 1.88
N ILE A 13 -7.19 15.60 0.75
CA ILE A 13 -7.91 16.89 0.70
C ILE A 13 -9.14 16.85 1.60
N GLU A 14 -9.89 15.75 1.62
CA GLU A 14 -11.08 15.62 2.46
C GLU A 14 -10.74 15.59 3.96
N ALA A 15 -9.62 14.95 4.33
CA ALA A 15 -9.08 14.99 5.68
C ALA A 15 -8.69 16.42 6.10
N CYS A 16 -8.04 17.19 5.22
CA CYS A 16 -7.69 18.59 5.48
C CYS A 16 -8.93 19.50 5.64
N LYS A 17 -10.02 19.22 4.93
CA LYS A 17 -11.30 19.94 5.11
C LYS A 17 -11.95 19.62 6.46
N SER A 18 -11.90 18.35 6.86
CA SER A 18 -12.50 17.87 8.09
C SER A 18 -11.70 18.31 9.32
N ASN A 19 -10.38 18.43 9.19
CA ASN A 19 -9.48 18.90 10.23
C ASN A 19 -8.39 19.84 9.68
N PRO A 20 -8.65 21.16 9.62
CA PRO A 20 -7.68 22.14 9.10
C PRO A 20 -6.38 22.27 9.90
N SER A 21 -6.35 21.75 11.14
CA SER A 21 -5.13 21.79 11.97
C SER A 21 -3.99 20.96 11.40
N LEU A 22 -4.31 19.95 10.57
CA LEU A 22 -3.33 19.10 9.87
C LEU A 22 -2.36 19.92 9.02
N LEU A 23 -2.82 21.03 8.43
CA LEU A 23 -1.99 21.91 7.60
C LEU A 23 -0.88 22.62 8.40
N HIS A 24 -0.90 22.55 9.73
CA HIS A 24 0.14 23.09 10.59
C HIS A 24 1.09 22.02 11.13
N SER A 25 0.92 20.74 10.75
CA SER A 25 1.88 19.68 11.06
C SER A 25 3.23 19.97 10.39
N PRO A 26 4.37 19.78 11.09
CA PRO A 26 5.71 19.94 10.50
C PRO A 26 5.93 19.11 9.23
N SER A 27 5.34 17.91 9.17
CA SER A 27 5.42 16.99 8.02
C SER A 27 4.72 17.51 6.76
N LEU A 28 3.83 18.49 6.89
CA LEU A 28 3.07 19.10 5.79
C LEU A 28 3.50 20.56 5.51
N SER A 29 4.65 20.98 6.04
CA SER A 29 5.20 22.33 5.86
C SER A 29 5.38 22.71 4.37
N PHE A 30 5.85 21.78 3.53
CA PHE A 30 5.98 22.00 2.08
C PHE A 30 4.63 22.31 1.42
N PHE A 31 3.56 21.60 1.82
CA PHE A 31 2.23 21.76 1.27
C PHE A 31 1.58 23.06 1.75
N LYS A 32 1.79 23.41 3.03
CA LYS A 32 1.42 24.71 3.59
C LYS A 32 2.05 25.87 2.79
N SER A 33 3.35 25.81 2.53
CA SER A 33 4.08 26.81 1.75
C SER A 33 3.56 26.92 0.31
N TYR A 34 3.24 25.79 -0.32
CA TYR A 34 2.62 25.76 -1.65
C TYR A 34 1.23 26.41 -1.67
N LEU A 35 0.37 26.15 -0.68
CA LEU A 35 -0.94 26.79 -0.61
C LEU A 35 -0.83 28.30 -0.41
N LEU A 36 0.11 28.75 0.43
CA LEU A 36 0.37 30.18 0.63
C LEU A 36 0.93 30.85 -0.63
N SER A 37 1.76 30.17 -1.42
CA SER A 37 2.27 30.72 -2.69
C SER A 37 1.16 30.91 -3.74
N LEU A 38 0.08 30.14 -3.65
CA LEU A 38 -1.14 30.31 -4.45
C LEU A 38 -2.12 31.35 -3.87
N GLY A 39 -1.77 32.04 -2.78
CA GLY A 39 -2.60 33.05 -2.13
C GLY A 39 -3.73 32.48 -1.26
N ALA A 40 -3.69 31.20 -0.89
CA ALA A 40 -4.68 30.60 0.00
C ALA A 40 -4.56 31.14 1.43
N ARG A 41 -5.69 31.26 2.15
CA ARG A 41 -5.72 31.61 3.57
C ARG A 41 -5.93 30.37 4.42
N ILE A 42 -4.99 30.11 5.33
CA ILE A 42 -5.03 28.95 6.24
C ILE A 42 -5.53 29.42 7.61
N PRO A 43 -6.53 28.75 8.23
CA PRO A 43 -7.00 29.10 9.57
C PRO A 43 -5.87 29.06 10.60
N PRO A 44 -5.78 30.01 11.55
CA PRO A 44 -4.76 30.00 12.61
C PRO A 44 -4.96 28.79 13.55
N GLN A 45 -3.87 28.24 14.10
CA GLN A 45 -3.99 27.20 15.13
C GLN A 45 -4.68 27.80 16.39
N PRO A 46 -5.61 27.07 17.03
CA PRO A 46 -6.08 27.43 18.34
C PRO A 46 -4.89 27.44 19.32
N LYS A 47 -4.72 28.54 20.06
CA LYS A 47 -3.65 28.69 21.06
C LYS A 47 -3.89 27.68 22.18
N THR A 48 -2.99 26.72 22.34
CA THR A 48 -2.88 25.90 23.56
C THR A 48 -1.82 26.53 24.45
N GLU A 49 -2.21 26.92 25.67
CA GLU A 49 -1.32 27.18 26.79
C GLU A 49 -0.49 25.92 27.10
N PRO A 50 0.70 26.06 27.74
CA PRO A 50 1.61 24.94 27.93
C PRO A 50 1.08 24.05 29.05
N GLU A 51 0.52 22.89 28.69
CA GLU A 51 0.10 21.87 29.64
C GLU A 51 1.16 20.79 29.83
N ASP A 52 1.36 20.55 31.12
CA ASP A 52 2.23 19.63 31.83
C ASP A 52 1.93 18.16 31.47
N TYR A 53 2.96 17.32 31.53
CA TYR A 53 2.84 15.88 31.28
C TYR A 53 2.14 15.23 32.47
N ASP A 54 0.91 14.69 32.30
CA ASP A 54 0.41 13.67 33.22
C ASP A 54 -0.48 12.60 32.57
N GLU A 55 -0.36 11.41 33.14
CA GLU A 55 -0.86 10.12 32.72
C GLU A 55 -2.41 9.97 32.67
N LYS A 56 -2.85 9.12 31.73
CA LYS A 56 -4.02 8.23 31.77
C LYS A 56 -5.43 8.86 31.94
N LYS A 57 -6.25 8.71 30.88
CA LYS A 57 -7.54 7.98 30.93
C LYS A 57 -8.09 7.67 29.52
N PRO A 58 -8.87 6.58 29.36
CA PRO A 58 -9.27 6.04 28.05
C PRO A 58 -10.64 6.58 27.60
N HIS A 59 -10.83 6.79 26.29
CA HIS A 59 -12.15 6.94 25.67
C HIS A 59 -12.32 6.04 24.43
N PRO A 60 -13.57 5.62 24.13
CA PRO A 60 -13.88 4.37 23.43
C PRO A 60 -14.33 4.58 21.97
N TYR A 61 -14.20 3.52 21.16
CA TYR A 61 -14.48 3.40 19.72
C TYR A 61 -13.42 4.06 18.82
N SER A 62 -12.27 3.42 18.53
CA SER A 62 -12.03 2.28 17.62
C SER A 62 -12.62 2.44 16.21
N PHE A 63 -11.81 2.91 15.28
CA PHE A 63 -11.43 2.22 14.03
C PHE A 63 -10.26 3.00 13.41
N ALA A 64 -9.14 2.32 13.14
CA ALA A 64 -7.87 2.84 12.60
C ALA A 64 -6.92 3.54 13.59
N GLN A 65 -6.37 2.77 14.53
CA GLN A 65 -5.08 3.08 15.16
C GLN A 65 -4.20 1.83 15.04
N ASP A 66 -3.50 1.69 13.93
CA ASP A 66 -2.46 0.66 13.81
C ASP A 66 -1.39 0.98 12.74
N GLU A 67 -1.35 2.22 12.23
CA GLU A 67 -0.40 2.64 11.20
C GLU A 67 0.90 3.26 11.74
N HIS A 68 1.07 3.43 13.06
CA HIS A 68 2.23 4.13 13.64
C HIS A 68 2.89 3.46 14.86
N ASP A 69 3.17 2.15 14.84
CA ASP A 69 3.86 1.51 15.99
C ASP A 69 5.36 1.28 15.80
N ILE A 70 5.90 1.56 14.63
CA ILE A 70 7.34 1.40 14.39
C ILE A 70 7.95 2.79 14.44
N VAL A 71 8.29 3.22 15.66
CA VAL A 71 9.06 4.43 15.90
C VAL A 71 10.51 4.16 15.52
N GLU A 72 10.99 4.85 14.48
CA GLU A 72 12.38 4.80 14.08
C GLU A 72 13.24 5.54 15.10
N SER A 73 14.32 4.92 15.54
CA SER A 73 15.28 5.54 16.46
C SER A 73 16.16 6.49 15.67
N ASP A 74 16.45 7.66 16.24
CA ASP A 74 17.43 8.56 15.64
C ASP A 74 18.80 7.87 15.54
N ILE A 75 19.47 8.07 14.39
CA ILE A 75 20.81 7.53 14.13
C ILE A 75 21.82 8.62 14.41
N GLU A 76 22.80 8.35 15.25
CA GLU A 76 23.93 9.24 15.48
C GLU A 76 24.96 9.10 14.35
N LEU A 77 25.06 10.13 13.52
CA LEU A 77 26.00 10.24 12.40
C LEU A 77 27.09 11.28 12.74
N ASP A 78 28.30 11.05 12.23
CA ASP A 78 29.35 12.05 12.28
C ASP A 78 29.19 13.03 11.11
N ASP A 79 28.58 14.18 11.36
CA ASP A 79 28.27 15.19 10.34
C ASP A 79 29.26 16.38 10.34
N ALA A 80 30.45 16.24 10.94
CA ALA A 80 31.41 17.33 11.09
C ALA A 80 31.87 17.98 9.76
N ASP A 81 31.91 17.19 8.68
CA ASP A 81 32.34 17.63 7.35
C ASP A 81 31.15 18.00 6.42
N VAL A 82 29.91 17.94 6.92
CA VAL A 82 28.70 18.26 6.14
C VAL A 82 28.55 19.77 5.99
N VAL A 83 28.25 20.22 4.78
CA VAL A 83 28.01 21.62 4.44
C VAL A 83 26.57 21.82 4.01
N GLU A 84 26.10 23.06 4.12
CA GLU A 84 24.78 23.42 3.61
C GLU A 84 24.71 23.24 2.09
N PRO A 85 23.57 22.74 1.56
CA PRO A 85 23.39 22.62 0.13
C PRO A 85 23.40 23.99 -0.57
N ASP A 86 24.16 24.13 -1.67
CA ASP A 86 24.09 25.33 -2.52
C ASP A 86 22.76 25.36 -3.28
N ASN A 87 21.97 26.40 -3.03
CA ASN A 87 20.67 26.64 -3.63
C ASN A 87 20.72 27.66 -4.78
N ASP A 88 21.90 27.83 -5.39
CA ASP A 88 22.09 28.71 -6.54
C ASP A 88 21.35 28.18 -7.79
N PRO A 89 20.93 29.07 -8.71
CA PRO A 89 20.40 28.67 -10.01
C PRO A 89 21.33 27.68 -10.72
N PRO A 90 20.79 26.69 -11.46
CA PRO A 90 21.62 25.74 -12.20
C PRO A 90 22.62 26.44 -13.13
N GLN A 91 23.88 26.01 -13.07
CA GLN A 91 24.95 26.56 -13.90
C GLN A 91 24.75 26.22 -15.39
N LYS A 92 25.39 26.98 -16.27
CA LYS A 92 25.33 26.73 -17.73
C LYS A 92 26.00 25.40 -18.08
N MET A 93 25.29 24.53 -18.78
CA MET A 93 25.74 23.16 -19.09
C MET A 93 26.11 22.92 -20.57
N GLY A 94 25.94 23.90 -21.45
CA GLY A 94 26.07 23.67 -22.89
C GLY A 94 24.96 22.80 -23.47
N ASP A 95 24.98 22.61 -24.78
CA ASP A 95 24.01 21.78 -25.50
C ASP A 95 24.69 20.49 -25.99
N LEU A 96 24.36 19.36 -25.32
CA LEU A 96 24.90 18.05 -25.69
C LEU A 96 24.48 17.57 -27.08
N SER A 97 23.49 18.21 -27.73
CA SER A 97 23.09 17.88 -29.10
C SER A 97 23.81 18.67 -30.18
N ALA A 98 24.53 19.74 -29.82
CA ALA A 98 25.23 20.59 -30.77
C ALA A 98 26.43 19.86 -31.41
N GLU A 99 26.61 20.08 -32.71
CA GLU A 99 27.80 19.64 -33.43
C GLU A 99 29.01 20.49 -33.02
N VAL A 100 30.14 19.83 -32.76
CA VAL A 100 31.38 20.49 -32.32
C VAL A 100 32.43 20.38 -33.42
N THR A 101 32.75 21.51 -34.03
CA THR A 101 33.82 21.67 -35.03
C THR A 101 35.21 21.54 -34.41
N ASP A 102 36.24 21.27 -35.22
CA ASP A 102 37.60 21.15 -34.72
C ASP A 102 38.12 22.49 -34.17
N GLU A 103 37.74 23.62 -34.78
CA GLU A 103 38.06 24.95 -34.24
C GLU A 103 37.45 25.19 -32.86
N GLN A 104 36.21 24.73 -32.63
CA GLN A 104 35.56 24.80 -31.32
C GLN A 104 36.25 23.89 -30.29
N ARG A 105 36.72 22.70 -30.70
CA ARG A 105 37.49 21.79 -29.83
C ARG A 105 38.81 22.43 -29.41
N ASP A 106 39.52 23.04 -30.34
CA ASP A 106 40.80 23.71 -30.06
C ASP A 106 40.59 24.93 -29.16
N ALA A 107 39.59 25.75 -29.45
CA ALA A 107 39.22 26.88 -28.60
C ALA A 107 38.84 26.43 -27.18
N ALA A 108 38.09 25.32 -27.04
CA ALA A 108 37.75 24.74 -25.75
C ALA A 108 38.99 24.25 -24.98
N GLN A 109 39.99 23.67 -25.66
CA GLN A 109 41.25 23.28 -25.01
C GLN A 109 42.05 24.48 -24.54
N ILE A 110 42.09 25.58 -25.32
CA ILE A 110 42.74 26.82 -24.90
C ILE A 110 42.07 27.40 -23.65
N ALA A 111 40.72 27.48 -23.65
CA ALA A 111 39.95 27.94 -22.49
C ALA A 111 40.17 27.04 -21.26
N LYS A 112 40.24 25.72 -21.45
CA LYS A 112 40.60 24.77 -20.39
C LYS A 112 42.00 25.02 -19.83
N SER A 113 43.00 25.27 -20.68
CA SER A 113 44.36 25.57 -20.22
C SER A 113 44.37 26.83 -19.34
N LYS A 114 43.72 27.90 -19.80
CA LYS A 114 43.57 29.15 -19.03
C LYS A 114 42.88 28.90 -17.68
N ALA A 115 41.87 28.04 -17.65
CA ALA A 115 41.21 27.67 -16.40
C ALA A 115 42.15 26.92 -15.45
N VAL A 116 42.95 25.99 -15.94
CA VAL A 116 43.94 25.26 -15.12
C VAL A 116 44.98 26.23 -14.54
N ASP A 117 45.44 27.20 -15.33
CA ASP A 117 46.33 28.26 -14.85
C ASP A 117 45.66 29.14 -13.78
N ALA A 118 44.38 29.48 -13.96
CA ALA A 118 43.62 30.21 -12.95
C ALA A 118 43.44 29.38 -11.64
N ILE A 119 43.24 28.07 -11.75
CA ILE A 119 43.15 27.16 -10.58
C ILE A 119 44.48 27.12 -9.82
N SER A 120 45.62 27.04 -10.52
CA SER A 120 46.94 27.00 -9.87
C SER A 120 47.27 28.32 -9.17
N GLN A 121 46.74 29.43 -9.67
CA GLN A 121 46.83 30.76 -9.05
C GLN A 121 45.75 31.02 -7.98
N GLY A 122 44.88 30.05 -7.70
CA GLY A 122 43.80 30.17 -6.70
C GLY A 122 42.62 31.07 -7.10
N MET A 123 42.56 31.54 -8.35
CA MET A 123 41.46 32.36 -8.88
C MET A 123 40.28 31.47 -9.33
N LEU A 124 39.55 30.92 -8.37
CA LEU A 124 38.50 29.92 -8.61
C LEU A 124 37.32 30.45 -9.45
N ASP A 125 36.87 31.68 -9.23
CA ASP A 125 35.76 32.26 -10.01
C ASP A 125 36.14 32.44 -11.49
N LYS A 126 37.34 32.96 -11.77
CA LYS A 126 37.85 33.06 -13.14
C LYS A 126 38.00 31.69 -13.79
N ALA A 127 38.41 30.68 -13.03
CA ALA A 127 38.48 29.31 -13.53
C ALA A 127 37.10 28.76 -13.91
N LEU A 128 36.05 29.06 -13.13
CA LEU A 128 34.67 28.69 -13.47
C LEU A 128 34.20 29.35 -14.75
N ASP A 129 34.50 30.63 -14.96
CA ASP A 129 34.13 31.36 -16.17
C ASP A 129 34.80 30.73 -17.40
N GLN A 130 36.12 30.47 -17.33
CA GLN A 130 36.88 29.85 -18.41
C GLN A 130 36.45 28.41 -18.69
N LEU A 131 36.12 27.62 -17.65
CA LEU A 131 35.57 26.26 -17.84
C LEU A 131 34.16 26.28 -18.41
N THR A 132 33.35 27.28 -18.05
CA THR A 132 32.01 27.45 -18.61
C THR A 132 32.09 27.81 -20.09
N GLU A 133 32.99 28.73 -20.47
CA GLU A 133 33.28 29.02 -21.88
C GLU A 133 33.74 27.76 -22.62
N ALA A 134 34.68 27.00 -22.06
CA ALA A 134 35.14 25.75 -22.65
C ALA A 134 34.01 24.72 -22.87
N ILE A 135 33.08 24.60 -21.91
CA ILE A 135 31.93 23.69 -21.99
C ILE A 135 30.92 24.15 -23.04
N LEU A 136 30.69 25.45 -23.17
CA LEU A 136 29.81 25.99 -24.21
C LEU A 136 30.38 25.76 -25.62
N LEU A 137 31.71 25.73 -25.75
CA LEU A 137 32.41 25.42 -27.01
C LEU A 137 32.46 23.92 -27.30
N ASN A 138 32.71 23.09 -26.29
CA ASN A 138 32.76 21.64 -26.42
C ASN A 138 31.99 20.92 -25.29
N PRO A 139 30.66 20.77 -25.44
CA PRO A 139 29.81 20.18 -24.41
C PRO A 139 29.98 18.66 -24.28
N HIS A 140 30.74 17.99 -25.16
CA HIS A 140 30.95 16.53 -25.13
C HIS A 140 32.20 16.11 -24.35
N SER A 141 32.93 17.05 -23.73
CA SER A 141 34.15 16.72 -23.00
C SER A 141 33.87 16.41 -21.52
N ALA A 142 33.88 15.12 -21.14
CA ALA A 142 33.74 14.69 -19.75
C ALA A 142 34.76 15.36 -18.80
N ILE A 143 35.97 15.60 -19.29
CA ILE A 143 37.07 16.18 -18.51
C ILE A 143 36.76 17.63 -18.12
N LEU A 144 36.07 18.40 -18.98
CA LEU A 144 35.71 19.79 -18.68
C LEU A 144 34.74 19.85 -17.50
N TYR A 145 33.67 19.06 -17.54
CA TYR A 145 32.73 18.97 -16.42
C TYR A 145 33.39 18.45 -15.14
N ALA A 146 34.20 17.38 -15.22
CA ALA A 146 34.92 16.88 -14.05
C ALA A 146 35.89 17.93 -13.47
N THR A 147 36.51 18.76 -14.30
CA THR A 147 37.41 19.82 -13.83
C THR A 147 36.62 20.95 -13.17
N ARG A 148 35.50 21.36 -13.77
CA ARG A 148 34.62 22.40 -13.20
C ARG A 148 33.96 21.96 -11.89
N ALA A 149 33.53 20.70 -11.82
CA ALA A 149 33.03 20.09 -10.60
C ALA A 149 34.05 20.12 -9.44
N SER A 150 35.33 19.88 -9.73
CA SER A 150 36.40 20.01 -8.72
C SER A 150 36.58 21.45 -8.22
N VAL A 151 36.40 22.44 -9.10
CA VAL A 151 36.40 23.87 -8.68
C VAL A 151 35.18 24.18 -7.80
N PHE A 152 33.99 23.68 -8.15
CA PHE A 152 32.79 23.84 -7.32
C PHE A 152 32.94 23.19 -5.94
N MET A 153 33.58 22.02 -5.84
CA MET A 153 33.92 21.42 -4.54
C MET A 153 34.81 22.33 -3.69
N LYS A 154 35.85 22.93 -4.29
CA LYS A 154 36.74 23.89 -3.58
C LYS A 154 35.99 25.13 -3.10
N LEU A 155 34.96 25.55 -3.84
CA LEU A 155 34.06 26.64 -3.49
C LEU A 155 32.93 26.22 -2.53
N LYS A 156 32.93 24.97 -2.04
CA LYS A 156 31.87 24.42 -1.19
C LYS A 156 30.47 24.51 -1.81
N LYS A 157 30.36 24.28 -3.12
CA LYS A 157 29.11 24.19 -3.88
C LYS A 157 28.83 22.76 -4.36
N PRO A 158 28.48 21.84 -3.44
CA PRO A 158 28.35 20.41 -3.74
C PRO A 158 27.23 20.05 -4.75
N ASN A 159 26.08 20.72 -4.75
CA ASN A 159 25.00 20.47 -5.72
C ASN A 159 25.44 20.84 -7.15
N ALA A 160 26.07 22.01 -7.33
CA ALA A 160 26.67 22.37 -8.62
C ALA A 160 27.72 21.35 -9.07
N ALA A 161 28.60 20.91 -8.15
CA ALA A 161 29.59 19.87 -8.43
C ALA A 161 28.95 18.54 -8.84
N ILE A 162 27.88 18.10 -8.17
CA ILE A 162 27.14 16.87 -8.51
C ILE A 162 26.57 16.94 -9.92
N ARG A 163 25.95 18.06 -10.33
CA ARG A 163 25.38 18.21 -11.69
C ARG A 163 26.46 18.06 -12.78
N ASP A 164 27.62 18.65 -12.58
CA ASP A 164 28.75 18.53 -13.49
C ASP A 164 29.33 17.11 -13.48
N ALA A 165 29.53 16.53 -12.30
CA ALA A 165 30.05 15.17 -12.16
C ALA A 165 29.11 14.11 -12.77
N ASP A 166 27.80 14.28 -12.63
CA ASP A 166 26.79 13.44 -13.30
C ASP A 166 26.90 13.53 -14.81
N THR A 167 27.09 14.73 -15.36
CA THR A 167 27.30 14.93 -16.80
C THR A 167 28.62 14.29 -17.24
N ALA A 168 29.69 14.44 -16.47
CA ALA A 168 30.99 13.81 -16.75
C ALA A 168 30.88 12.28 -16.82
N VAL A 169 30.19 11.65 -15.87
CA VAL A 169 29.96 10.20 -15.83
C VAL A 169 29.02 9.74 -16.96
N LYS A 170 28.01 10.55 -17.33
CA LYS A 170 27.14 10.24 -18.48
C LYS A 170 27.92 10.22 -19.80
N ILE A 171 28.84 11.16 -19.99
CA ILE A 171 29.67 11.25 -21.19
C ILE A 171 30.73 10.15 -21.19
N ASN A 172 31.39 9.93 -20.05
CA ASN A 172 32.40 8.88 -19.89
C ASN A 172 32.10 8.02 -18.64
N PRO A 173 31.40 6.89 -18.81
CA PRO A 173 31.07 5.97 -17.73
C PRO A 173 32.27 5.30 -17.05
N ASP A 174 33.46 5.33 -17.66
CA ASP A 174 34.68 4.76 -17.08
C ASP A 174 35.56 5.83 -16.38
N SER A 175 35.01 7.03 -16.18
CA SER A 175 35.74 8.14 -15.54
C SER A 175 35.80 7.99 -14.01
N ALA A 176 36.90 7.43 -13.50
CA ALA A 176 37.16 7.37 -12.05
C ALA A 176 37.06 8.76 -11.38
N LYS A 177 37.60 9.81 -12.04
CA LYS A 177 37.53 11.20 -11.56
C LYS A 177 36.09 11.71 -11.43
N GLY A 178 35.20 11.36 -12.36
CA GLY A 178 33.78 11.73 -12.31
C GLY A 178 33.09 11.14 -11.08
N PHE A 179 33.26 9.84 -10.84
CA PHE A 179 32.72 9.18 -9.64
C PHE A 179 33.33 9.70 -8.34
N LYS A 180 34.65 9.92 -8.30
CA LYS A 180 35.35 10.49 -7.13
C LYS A 180 34.72 11.82 -6.72
N ILE A 181 34.61 12.76 -7.66
CA ILE A 181 34.07 14.09 -7.38
C ILE A 181 32.59 14.02 -6.98
N ARG A 182 31.80 13.18 -7.63
CA ARG A 182 30.38 13.00 -7.27
C ARG A 182 30.24 12.42 -5.86
N GLY A 183 31.03 11.40 -5.53
CA GLY A 183 31.01 10.75 -4.22
C GLY A 183 31.44 11.68 -3.10
N MET A 184 32.52 12.45 -3.30
CA MET A 184 32.96 13.45 -2.31
C MET A 184 31.94 14.59 -2.17
N SER A 185 31.33 15.06 -3.26
CA SER A 185 30.31 16.12 -3.20
C SER A 185 29.03 15.64 -2.50
N ARG A 186 28.66 14.36 -2.66
CA ARG A 186 27.56 13.72 -1.91
C ARG A 186 27.89 13.57 -0.43
N ALA A 187 29.14 13.23 -0.09
CA ALA A 187 29.59 13.19 1.30
C ALA A 187 29.47 14.56 1.98
N MET A 188 29.83 15.64 1.26
CA MET A 188 29.64 17.01 1.74
C MET A 188 28.17 17.35 2.03
N LEU A 189 27.21 16.66 1.43
CA LEU A 189 25.76 16.85 1.68
C LEU A 189 25.19 15.87 2.71
N GLY A 190 26.02 15.03 3.34
CA GLY A 190 25.55 13.97 4.25
C GLY A 190 24.86 12.80 3.53
N LEU A 191 25.00 12.70 2.21
CA LEU A 191 24.45 11.60 1.40
C LEU A 191 25.38 10.38 1.45
N TRP A 192 25.57 9.83 2.65
CA TRP A 192 26.64 8.90 2.97
C TRP A 192 26.60 7.58 2.17
N GLU A 193 25.42 6.98 2.00
CA GLU A 193 25.31 5.72 1.25
C GLU A 193 25.65 5.88 -0.24
N GLU A 194 25.18 6.96 -0.85
CA GLU A 194 25.40 7.28 -2.26
C GLU A 194 26.86 7.69 -2.51
N ALA A 195 27.43 8.45 -1.57
CA ALA A 195 28.84 8.80 -1.56
C ALA A 195 29.75 7.55 -1.49
N ALA A 196 29.46 6.62 -0.58
CA ALA A 196 30.21 5.37 -0.47
C ALA A 196 30.12 4.54 -1.75
N GLY A 197 28.94 4.48 -2.36
CA GLY A 197 28.71 3.79 -3.63
C GLY A 197 29.59 4.34 -4.75
N ASP A 198 29.58 5.66 -4.94
CA ASP A 198 30.40 6.33 -5.96
C ASP A 198 31.89 6.15 -5.72
N LEU A 199 32.35 6.35 -4.48
CA LEU A 199 33.76 6.23 -4.15
C LEU A 199 34.29 4.80 -4.32
N ARG A 200 33.46 3.77 -4.05
CA ARG A 200 33.82 2.37 -4.34
C ARG A 200 33.96 2.10 -5.82
N VAL A 201 33.06 2.65 -6.64
CA VAL A 201 33.17 2.57 -8.11
C VAL A 201 34.44 3.29 -8.58
N ALA A 202 34.69 4.51 -8.09
CA ALA A 202 35.89 5.28 -8.40
C ALA A 202 37.16 4.49 -8.05
N SER A 203 37.26 3.96 -6.83
CA SER A 203 38.41 3.16 -6.36
C SER A 203 38.63 1.88 -7.16
N LYS A 204 37.56 1.30 -7.73
CA LYS A 204 37.65 0.11 -8.58
C LYS A 204 38.16 0.43 -9.98
N LEU A 205 37.80 1.60 -10.50
CA LEU A 205 38.25 2.09 -11.81
C LEU A 205 39.70 2.56 -11.76
N ASP A 206 40.05 3.35 -10.74
CA ASP A 206 41.40 3.84 -10.51
C ASP A 206 41.65 4.03 -9.01
N TYR A 207 42.71 3.43 -8.50
CA TYR A 207 43.06 3.56 -7.09
C TYR A 207 43.76 4.89 -6.85
N ASP A 208 43.24 5.66 -5.90
CA ASP A 208 43.76 6.97 -5.53
C ASP A 208 43.66 7.14 -4.01
N GLU A 209 44.71 7.68 -3.39
CA GLU A 209 44.82 7.78 -1.93
C GLU A 209 43.72 8.68 -1.33
N GLU A 210 43.31 9.74 -2.05
CA GLU A 210 42.22 10.62 -1.63
C GLU A 210 40.87 9.89 -1.66
N ILE A 211 40.65 8.97 -2.62
CA ILE A 211 39.46 8.09 -2.64
C ILE A 211 39.46 7.18 -1.41
N ALA A 212 40.59 6.55 -1.09
CA ALA A 212 40.70 5.65 0.06
C ALA A 212 40.45 6.39 1.38
N MET A 213 40.98 7.61 1.52
CA MET A 213 40.72 8.47 2.68
C MET A 213 39.25 8.89 2.77
N ALA A 214 38.62 9.25 1.65
CA ALA A 214 37.21 9.61 1.61
C ALA A 214 36.31 8.42 1.98
N LEU A 215 36.60 7.21 1.50
CA LEU A 215 35.88 5.99 1.89
C LEU A 215 35.93 5.76 3.39
N LYS A 216 37.12 5.88 4.01
CA LYS A 216 37.29 5.70 5.46
C LYS A 216 36.39 6.63 6.29
N LYS A 217 36.10 7.84 5.78
CA LYS A 217 35.19 8.79 6.44
C LYS A 217 33.72 8.45 6.21
N VAL A 218 33.36 8.06 4.99
CA VAL A 218 31.95 7.91 4.57
C VAL A 218 31.36 6.56 4.99
N GLU A 219 32.17 5.49 4.98
CA GLU A 219 31.70 4.12 5.22
C GLU A 219 31.04 3.89 6.59
N PRO A 220 31.53 4.43 7.72
CA PRO A 220 30.89 4.25 9.01
C PRO A 220 29.45 4.78 9.05
N ASN A 221 29.22 6.00 8.56
CA ASN A 221 27.88 6.60 8.51
C ASN A 221 26.98 5.83 7.51
N ALA A 222 27.50 5.48 6.34
CA ALA A 222 26.78 4.67 5.36
C ALA A 222 26.35 3.31 5.94
N HIS A 223 27.23 2.67 6.71
CA HIS A 223 26.94 1.38 7.36
C HIS A 223 25.84 1.51 8.41
N LYS A 224 25.93 2.50 9.30
CA LYS A 224 24.88 2.78 10.31
C LYS A 224 23.51 2.99 9.68
N ILE A 225 23.44 3.78 8.60
CA ILE A 225 22.20 4.04 7.86
C ILE A 225 21.65 2.74 7.25
N ALA A 226 22.51 1.96 6.58
CA ALA A 226 22.12 0.70 5.96
C ALA A 226 21.59 -0.31 6.98
N GLU A 227 22.26 -0.44 8.13
CA GLU A 227 21.85 -1.35 9.21
C GLU A 227 20.53 -0.92 9.84
N HIS A 228 20.36 0.37 10.12
CA HIS A 228 19.12 0.93 10.63
C HIS A 228 17.96 0.62 9.68
N ARG A 229 18.09 0.97 8.40
CA ARG A 229 17.06 0.68 7.38
C ARG A 229 16.72 -0.81 7.31
N ARG A 230 17.72 -1.70 7.31
CA ARG A 230 17.51 -3.16 7.29
C ARG A 230 16.80 -3.66 8.56
N LYS A 231 17.09 -3.09 9.73
CA LYS A 231 16.39 -3.43 10.99
C LYS A 231 14.91 -3.05 10.88
N TYR A 232 14.61 -1.84 10.43
CA TYR A 232 13.24 -1.33 10.36
C TYR A 232 12.41 -1.96 9.24
N GLU A 233 13.02 -2.31 8.11
CA GLU A 233 12.35 -3.08 7.06
C GLU A 233 11.92 -4.47 7.56
N ARG A 234 12.80 -5.15 8.33
CA ARG A 234 12.48 -6.44 8.96
C ARG A 234 11.31 -6.33 9.93
N LEU A 235 11.31 -5.30 10.79
CA LEU A 235 10.23 -5.06 11.74
C LEU A 235 8.89 -4.81 11.03
N ARG A 236 8.89 -3.99 9.97
CA ARG A 236 7.69 -3.71 9.16
C ARG A 236 7.13 -4.98 8.52
N LYS A 237 7.99 -5.80 7.91
CA LYS A 237 7.60 -7.09 7.32
C LYS A 237 7.03 -8.05 8.37
N GLN A 238 7.64 -8.12 9.55
CA GLN A 238 7.16 -8.98 10.62
C GLN A 238 5.81 -8.52 11.18
N LYS A 239 5.61 -7.20 11.38
CA LYS A 239 4.30 -6.65 11.83
C LYS A 239 3.22 -6.92 10.79
N GLU A 240 3.53 -6.72 9.51
CA GLU A 240 2.57 -6.97 8.43
C GLU A 240 2.16 -8.44 8.33
N HIS A 241 3.14 -9.35 8.42
CA HIS A 241 2.86 -10.78 8.42
C HIS A 241 1.96 -11.18 9.60
N LYS A 242 2.24 -10.69 10.81
CA LYS A 242 1.40 -10.92 11.99
C LYS A 242 0.00 -10.32 11.82
N ARG A 243 -0.11 -9.13 11.22
CA ARG A 243 -1.40 -8.49 10.92
C ARG A 243 -2.23 -9.35 9.97
N VAL A 244 -1.65 -9.76 8.84
CA VAL A 244 -2.31 -10.63 7.85
C VAL A 244 -2.73 -11.96 8.48
N GLN A 245 -1.86 -12.60 9.26
CA GLN A 245 -2.19 -13.84 9.98
C GLN A 245 -3.35 -13.64 10.97
N SER A 246 -3.33 -12.56 11.77
CA SER A 246 -4.40 -12.29 12.72
C SER A 246 -5.74 -12.00 12.05
N VAL A 247 -5.75 -11.32 10.90
CA VAL A 247 -6.95 -11.08 10.10
C VAL A 247 -7.50 -12.38 9.54
N HIS A 248 -6.63 -13.27 9.05
CA HIS A 248 -7.02 -14.58 8.55
C HIS A 248 -7.66 -15.43 9.66
N ILE A 249 -6.98 -15.56 10.81
CA ILE A 249 -7.48 -16.31 11.96
C ILE A 249 -8.83 -15.75 12.44
N LYS A 250 -8.97 -14.42 12.57
CA LYS A 250 -10.24 -13.81 12.98
C LYS A 250 -11.36 -14.09 11.98
N LYS A 251 -11.07 -14.09 10.68
CA LYS A 251 -12.04 -14.38 9.63
C LYS A 251 -12.46 -15.85 9.65
N GLU A 252 -11.52 -16.77 9.84
CA GLU A 252 -11.81 -18.19 10.01
C GLU A 252 -12.70 -18.43 11.23
N GLN A 253 -12.32 -17.90 12.39
CA GLN A 253 -13.11 -18.00 13.63
C GLN A 253 -14.52 -17.40 13.48
N GLN A 254 -14.65 -16.25 12.80
CA GLN A 254 -15.96 -15.64 12.55
C GLN A 254 -16.82 -16.48 11.59
N THR A 255 -16.19 -17.13 10.61
CA THR A 255 -16.87 -18.01 9.67
C THR A 255 -17.34 -19.28 10.39
N GLU A 256 -16.48 -19.90 11.18
CA GLU A 256 -16.80 -21.07 12.02
C GLU A 256 -17.94 -20.75 12.99
N ALA A 257 -17.86 -19.64 13.73
CA ALA A 257 -18.92 -19.20 14.63
C ALA A 257 -20.25 -18.95 13.90
N SER A 258 -20.23 -18.32 12.72
CA SER A 258 -21.44 -18.12 11.92
C SER A 258 -22.02 -19.45 11.39
N VAL A 259 -21.20 -20.46 11.14
CA VAL A 259 -21.66 -21.79 10.70
C VAL A 259 -22.25 -22.55 11.88
N GLU A 260 -21.62 -22.50 13.04
CA GLU A 260 -22.13 -23.12 14.27
C GLU A 260 -23.46 -22.52 14.70
N GLU A 261 -23.60 -21.19 14.67
CA GLU A 261 -24.87 -20.51 14.91
C GLU A 261 -25.95 -20.95 13.91
N ALA A 262 -25.61 -21.01 12.61
CA ALA A 262 -26.54 -21.49 11.58
C ALA A 262 -26.96 -22.95 11.79
N LEU A 263 -26.05 -23.82 12.23
CA LEU A 263 -26.38 -25.21 12.58
C LEU A 263 -27.28 -25.28 13.81
N SER A 264 -27.06 -24.47 14.85
CA SER A 264 -27.92 -24.46 16.05
C SER A 264 -29.38 -24.08 15.75
N VAL A 265 -29.60 -23.26 14.71
CA VAL A 265 -30.92 -22.86 14.23
C VAL A 265 -31.63 -24.01 13.51
N LEU A 266 -30.89 -24.97 12.93
CA LEU A 266 -31.43 -26.12 12.22
C LEU A 266 -31.52 -27.32 13.18
N LYS A 267 -32.67 -27.99 13.24
CA LYS A 267 -32.86 -29.17 14.09
C LYS A 267 -32.75 -30.44 13.25
N ASP A 268 -31.64 -31.14 13.39
CA ASP A 268 -31.40 -32.41 12.69
C ASP A 268 -32.42 -33.46 13.10
N GLY A 269 -32.90 -34.24 12.14
CA GLY A 269 -33.84 -35.33 12.41
C GLY A 269 -35.28 -34.88 12.69
N GLN A 270 -35.59 -33.59 12.62
CA GLN A 270 -36.89 -33.05 13.04
C GLN A 270 -37.56 -32.22 11.95
N VAL A 271 -38.90 -32.20 12.00
CA VAL A 271 -39.71 -31.28 11.21
C VAL A 271 -39.91 -29.98 11.99
N ILE A 272 -39.51 -28.87 11.41
CA ILE A 272 -39.64 -27.53 12.01
C ILE A 272 -40.90 -26.87 11.44
N ALA A 273 -41.86 -26.52 12.29
CA ALA A 273 -43.04 -25.76 11.89
C ALA A 273 -42.67 -24.27 11.68
N ILE A 274 -43.18 -23.68 10.62
CA ILE A 274 -42.94 -22.28 10.22
C ILE A 274 -44.23 -21.49 10.33
N HIS A 275 -44.19 -20.39 11.09
CA HIS A 275 -45.38 -19.57 11.38
C HIS A 275 -45.28 -18.15 10.81
N SER A 276 -44.13 -17.75 10.27
CA SER A 276 -43.92 -16.42 9.67
C SER A 276 -42.94 -16.45 8.50
N THR A 277 -42.96 -15.38 7.69
CA THR A 277 -41.97 -15.17 6.62
C THR A 277 -40.56 -15.05 7.16
N ASP A 278 -40.38 -14.41 8.31
CA ASP A 278 -39.08 -14.12 8.89
C ASP A 278 -38.44 -15.41 9.43
N GLU A 279 -39.24 -16.29 10.05
CA GLU A 279 -38.80 -17.61 10.49
C GLU A 279 -38.34 -18.45 9.29
N MET A 280 -39.14 -18.45 8.22
CA MET A 280 -38.82 -19.15 6.96
C MET A 280 -37.49 -18.67 6.36
N GLU A 281 -37.32 -17.36 6.21
CA GLU A 281 -36.10 -16.76 5.65
C GLU A 281 -34.88 -17.06 6.52
N SER A 282 -35.01 -17.02 7.85
CA SER A 282 -33.96 -17.39 8.77
C SER A 282 -33.50 -18.84 8.57
N LYS A 283 -34.43 -19.81 8.48
CA LYS A 283 -34.07 -21.22 8.25
C LYS A 283 -33.46 -21.46 6.87
N LEU A 284 -34.02 -20.85 5.81
CA LEU A 284 -33.48 -20.96 4.45
C LEU A 284 -32.06 -20.37 4.36
N SER A 285 -31.83 -19.23 5.02
CA SER A 285 -30.51 -18.58 5.11
C SER A 285 -29.50 -19.47 5.84
N ALA A 286 -29.87 -20.02 7.00
CA ALA A 286 -29.03 -20.95 7.77
C ALA A 286 -28.69 -22.23 6.99
N ALA A 287 -29.67 -22.80 6.29
CA ALA A 287 -29.46 -23.96 5.43
C ALA A 287 -28.56 -23.64 4.24
N SER A 288 -28.69 -22.46 3.64
CA SER A 288 -27.81 -22.00 2.56
C SER A 288 -26.37 -21.81 3.04
N LYS A 289 -26.15 -21.23 4.23
CA LYS A 289 -24.81 -21.08 4.84
C LYS A 289 -24.13 -22.42 5.10
N THR A 290 -24.91 -23.45 5.41
CA THR A 290 -24.43 -24.81 5.69
C THR A 290 -24.50 -25.74 4.49
N SER A 291 -24.86 -25.23 3.29
CA SER A 291 -25.04 -26.00 2.05
C SER A 291 -25.99 -27.20 2.16
N ARG A 292 -27.00 -27.10 3.05
CA ARG A 292 -27.98 -28.16 3.29
C ARG A 292 -29.17 -28.03 2.35
N LEU A 293 -29.70 -29.19 1.94
CA LEU A 293 -30.99 -29.27 1.25
C LEU A 293 -32.11 -28.93 2.24
N VAL A 294 -33.05 -28.10 1.82
CA VAL A 294 -34.29 -27.83 2.54
C VAL A 294 -35.46 -28.41 1.77
N ILE A 295 -36.40 -29.02 2.47
CA ILE A 295 -37.68 -29.46 1.92
C ILE A 295 -38.77 -28.69 2.63
N LEU A 296 -39.60 -27.98 1.87
CA LEU A 296 -40.74 -27.22 2.38
C LEU A 296 -41.99 -28.04 2.16
N TYR A 297 -42.75 -28.32 3.20
CA TYR A 297 -44.01 -29.04 3.14
C TYR A 297 -45.17 -28.11 3.47
N PHE A 298 -45.93 -27.72 2.45
CA PHE A 298 -47.17 -26.96 2.60
C PHE A 298 -48.36 -27.91 2.80
N THR A 299 -49.11 -27.71 3.89
CA THR A 299 -50.18 -28.59 4.35
C THR A 299 -51.40 -27.79 4.81
N ALA A 300 -52.52 -28.49 5.06
CA ALA A 300 -53.63 -27.98 5.85
C ALA A 300 -54.22 -29.09 6.73
N THR A 301 -54.78 -28.75 7.89
CA THR A 301 -55.38 -29.73 8.83
C THR A 301 -56.58 -30.49 8.25
N TRP A 302 -57.41 -29.80 7.46
CA TRP A 302 -58.59 -30.36 6.82
C TRP A 302 -58.28 -31.28 5.62
N CYS A 303 -57.06 -31.23 5.08
CA CYS A 303 -56.64 -32.00 3.92
C CYS A 303 -56.37 -33.49 4.25
N GLY A 304 -57.17 -34.39 3.68
CA GLY A 304 -57.05 -35.84 3.85
C GLY A 304 -55.70 -36.43 3.42
N PRO A 305 -55.25 -36.20 2.17
CA PRO A 305 -53.93 -36.65 1.71
C PRO A 305 -52.77 -36.10 2.56
N CYS A 306 -52.90 -34.88 3.10
CA CYS A 306 -51.92 -34.27 3.98
C CYS A 306 -51.77 -35.04 5.30
N ARG A 307 -52.89 -35.51 5.88
CA ARG A 307 -52.87 -36.37 7.08
C ARG A 307 -52.17 -37.71 6.83
N PHE A 308 -52.29 -38.26 5.62
CA PHE A 308 -51.60 -39.49 5.23
C PHE A 308 -50.07 -39.28 5.09
N ILE A 309 -49.64 -38.21 4.41
CA ILE A 309 -48.21 -37.99 4.13
C ILE A 309 -47.43 -37.37 5.31
N SER A 310 -48.10 -36.66 6.24
CA SER A 310 -47.45 -36.02 7.39
C SER A 310 -46.59 -36.96 8.28
N PRO A 311 -47.05 -38.17 8.68
CA PRO A 311 -46.20 -39.09 9.45
C PRO A 311 -45.01 -39.62 8.63
N ILE A 312 -45.20 -39.82 7.32
CA ILE A 312 -44.12 -40.22 6.41
C ILE A 312 -43.07 -39.11 6.32
N TYR A 313 -43.49 -37.85 6.18
CA TYR A 313 -42.61 -36.69 6.15
C TYR A 313 -41.78 -36.56 7.43
N THR A 314 -42.37 -36.89 8.59
CA THR A 314 -41.66 -36.93 9.88
C THR A 314 -40.62 -38.05 9.92
N SER A 315 -40.99 -39.26 9.47
CA SER A 315 -40.03 -40.38 9.36
C SER A 315 -38.89 -40.10 8.38
N LEU A 316 -39.15 -39.36 7.28
CA LEU A 316 -38.12 -38.91 6.36
C LEU A 316 -37.16 -37.91 7.02
N ALA A 317 -37.65 -37.04 7.91
CA ALA A 317 -36.79 -36.14 8.67
C ALA A 317 -35.79 -36.91 9.55
N GLU A 318 -36.25 -37.94 10.25
CA GLU A 318 -35.41 -38.83 11.05
C GLU A 318 -34.41 -39.62 10.17
N LYS A 319 -34.87 -40.11 9.01
CA LYS A 319 -34.04 -40.89 8.06
C LYS A 319 -32.92 -40.04 7.43
N TYR A 320 -33.18 -38.76 7.16
CA TYR A 320 -32.23 -37.85 6.51
C TYR A 320 -31.88 -36.66 7.41
N PRO A 321 -31.14 -36.86 8.53
CA PRO A 321 -30.93 -35.83 9.54
C PRO A 321 -30.16 -34.60 9.02
N LYS A 322 -29.41 -34.74 7.92
CA LYS A 322 -28.68 -33.64 7.26
C LYS A 322 -29.53 -32.82 6.29
N VAL A 323 -30.76 -33.24 6.01
CA VAL A 323 -31.74 -32.47 5.22
C VAL A 323 -32.62 -31.69 6.20
N VAL A 324 -32.97 -30.45 5.85
CA VAL A 324 -33.80 -29.58 6.69
C VAL A 324 -35.26 -29.76 6.28
N PHE A 325 -36.11 -30.20 7.19
CA PHE A 325 -37.54 -30.42 6.93
C PHE A 325 -38.35 -29.30 7.56
N LEU A 326 -39.00 -28.47 6.74
CA LEU A 326 -39.84 -27.37 7.17
C LEU A 326 -41.29 -27.64 6.83
N LYS A 327 -42.20 -27.40 7.77
CA LYS A 327 -43.65 -27.57 7.58
C LYS A 327 -44.34 -26.22 7.71
N VAL A 328 -45.20 -25.92 6.75
CA VAL A 328 -45.99 -24.69 6.70
C VAL A 328 -47.47 -25.07 6.62
N ASP A 329 -48.25 -24.74 7.64
CA ASP A 329 -49.71 -24.82 7.52
C ASP A 329 -50.21 -23.57 6.79
N ILE A 330 -50.94 -23.75 5.69
CA ILE A 330 -51.40 -22.65 4.84
C ILE A 330 -52.44 -21.77 5.52
N ASP A 331 -53.15 -22.30 6.52
CA ASP A 331 -54.16 -21.54 7.27
C ASP A 331 -53.51 -20.66 8.35
N GLU A 332 -52.43 -21.15 8.96
CA GLU A 332 -51.66 -20.46 10.00
C GLU A 332 -50.69 -19.43 9.41
N ALA A 333 -49.97 -19.79 8.34
CA ALA A 333 -48.91 -18.98 7.72
C ALA A 333 -49.29 -18.51 6.30
N ARG A 334 -50.47 -17.88 6.15
CA ARG A 334 -51.05 -17.45 4.87
C ARG A 334 -50.11 -16.60 4.00
N ASN A 335 -49.34 -15.70 4.62
CA ASN A 335 -48.38 -14.85 3.92
C ASN A 335 -47.24 -15.65 3.27
N VAL A 336 -46.78 -16.72 3.95
CA VAL A 336 -45.76 -17.63 3.40
C VAL A 336 -46.36 -18.41 2.24
N ALA A 337 -47.57 -18.97 2.41
CA ALA A 337 -48.26 -19.71 1.36
C ALA A 337 -48.52 -18.85 0.10
N ALA A 338 -48.92 -17.59 0.27
CA ALA A 338 -49.12 -16.66 -0.83
C ALA A 338 -47.81 -16.37 -1.59
N ARG A 339 -46.70 -16.14 -0.87
CA ARG A 339 -45.39 -15.86 -1.48
C ARG A 339 -44.84 -17.04 -2.29
N TRP A 340 -45.15 -18.26 -1.87
CA TRP A 340 -44.79 -19.49 -2.58
C TRP A 340 -45.85 -19.93 -3.61
N ASN A 341 -46.86 -19.10 -3.88
CA ASN A 341 -47.93 -19.35 -4.85
C ASN A 341 -48.61 -20.72 -4.67
N ILE A 342 -48.90 -21.10 -3.42
CA ILE A 342 -49.52 -22.39 -3.12
C ILE A 342 -50.97 -22.40 -3.60
N SER A 343 -51.25 -23.29 -4.56
CA SER A 343 -52.59 -23.51 -5.14
C SER A 343 -53.22 -24.84 -4.75
N SER A 344 -52.42 -25.79 -4.24
CA SER A 344 -52.88 -27.11 -3.80
C SER A 344 -52.04 -27.62 -2.63
N VAL A 345 -52.63 -28.42 -1.75
CA VAL A 345 -51.93 -29.13 -0.67
C VAL A 345 -52.23 -30.63 -0.73
N PRO A 346 -51.26 -31.51 -0.38
CA PRO A 346 -49.90 -31.19 0.06
C PRO A 346 -48.99 -30.80 -1.12
N THR A 347 -48.09 -29.84 -0.92
CA THR A 347 -47.05 -29.46 -1.91
C THR A 347 -45.69 -29.40 -1.25
N PHE A 348 -44.67 -29.93 -1.92
CA PHE A 348 -43.30 -30.00 -1.46
C PHE A 348 -42.37 -29.22 -2.39
N PHE A 349 -41.49 -28.39 -1.82
CA PHE A 349 -40.42 -27.71 -2.58
C PHE A 349 -39.06 -28.10 -2.06
N PHE A 350 -38.12 -28.32 -2.97
CA PHE A 350 -36.72 -28.62 -2.69
C PHE A 350 -35.91 -27.36 -2.93
N VAL A 351 -35.20 -26.91 -1.91
CA VAL A 351 -34.40 -25.67 -1.94
C VAL A 351 -32.97 -25.98 -1.57
N LYS A 352 -32.02 -25.54 -2.40
CA LYS A 352 -30.58 -25.67 -2.13
C LYS A 352 -29.88 -24.37 -2.52
N ASN A 353 -28.98 -23.89 -1.67
CA ASN A 353 -28.27 -22.62 -1.86
C ASN A 353 -29.21 -21.43 -2.14
N GLY A 354 -30.33 -21.38 -1.41
CA GLY A 354 -31.34 -20.31 -1.52
C GLY A 354 -32.21 -20.34 -2.78
N LYS A 355 -32.11 -21.38 -3.62
CA LYS A 355 -32.90 -21.52 -4.85
C LYS A 355 -33.76 -22.77 -4.83
N GLU A 356 -34.99 -22.66 -5.32
CA GLU A 356 -35.82 -23.82 -5.64
C GLU A 356 -35.14 -24.62 -6.76
N ILE A 357 -34.99 -25.92 -6.54
CA ILE A 357 -34.37 -26.85 -7.49
C ILE A 357 -35.33 -27.93 -7.97
N ASP A 358 -36.42 -28.18 -7.23
CA ASP A 358 -37.43 -29.18 -7.58
C ASP A 358 -38.72 -29.02 -6.75
N SER A 359 -39.80 -29.67 -7.17
CA SER A 359 -41.07 -29.71 -6.42
C SER A 359 -41.86 -31.00 -6.63
N VAL A 360 -42.76 -31.31 -5.69
CA VAL A 360 -43.72 -32.42 -5.76
C VAL A 360 -45.08 -31.93 -5.29
N VAL A 361 -46.11 -32.14 -6.11
CA VAL A 361 -47.49 -31.81 -5.76
C VAL A 361 -48.26 -33.09 -5.49
N GLY A 362 -48.97 -33.17 -4.36
CA GLY A 362 -49.75 -34.33 -3.94
C GLY A 362 -49.01 -35.28 -2.99
N ALA A 363 -49.76 -36.22 -2.43
CA ALA A 363 -49.29 -37.17 -1.41
C ALA A 363 -48.63 -38.42 -2.05
N ASP A 364 -47.49 -38.25 -2.71
CA ASP A 364 -46.71 -39.35 -3.29
C ASP A 364 -45.41 -39.61 -2.49
N LYS A 365 -45.44 -40.65 -1.64
CA LYS A 365 -44.29 -41.07 -0.85
C LYS A 365 -43.08 -41.43 -1.71
N SER A 366 -43.31 -42.19 -2.78
CA SER A 366 -42.22 -42.79 -3.56
C SER A 366 -41.44 -41.73 -4.34
N THR A 367 -42.15 -40.77 -4.94
CA THR A 367 -41.53 -39.65 -5.66
C THR A 367 -40.85 -38.70 -4.70
N LEU A 368 -41.45 -38.43 -3.54
CA LEU A 368 -40.85 -37.58 -2.51
C LEU A 368 -39.50 -38.16 -2.05
N GLU A 369 -39.48 -39.42 -1.60
CA GLU A 369 -38.27 -40.08 -1.10
C GLU A 369 -37.15 -40.15 -2.16
N ARG A 370 -37.48 -40.53 -3.40
CA ARG A 370 -36.51 -40.56 -4.51
C ARG A 370 -35.88 -39.19 -4.77
N LYS A 371 -36.66 -38.11 -4.76
CA LYS A 371 -36.13 -36.75 -4.98
C LYS A 371 -35.26 -36.27 -3.83
N ILE A 372 -35.56 -36.70 -2.59
CA ILE A 372 -34.68 -36.43 -1.44
C ILE A 372 -33.32 -37.08 -1.69
N GLU A 373 -33.30 -38.36 -2.06
CA GLU A 373 -32.05 -39.08 -2.31
C GLU A 373 -31.24 -38.45 -3.44
N GLN A 374 -31.90 -38.08 -4.53
CA GLN A 374 -31.28 -37.39 -5.67
C GLN A 374 -30.62 -36.05 -5.25
N HIS A 375 -31.35 -35.18 -4.55
CA HIS A 375 -30.87 -33.82 -4.25
C HIS A 375 -29.99 -33.73 -3.01
N ALA A 376 -30.07 -34.72 -2.11
CA ALA A 376 -29.17 -34.90 -0.99
C ALA A 376 -27.80 -35.48 -1.43
N GLY A 377 -27.66 -35.93 -2.68
CA GLY A 377 -26.42 -36.53 -3.21
C GLY A 377 -26.19 -37.95 -2.70
N LEU A 378 -27.28 -38.70 -2.50
CA LEU A 378 -27.28 -40.11 -2.07
C LEU A 378 -27.54 -41.09 -3.22
N LEU A 379 -27.76 -40.55 -4.43
CA LEU A 379 -27.84 -41.21 -5.74
C LEU A 379 -26.87 -40.46 -6.67
#